data_AF-A0A520JQ28-F1
#
_entry.id   AF-A0A520JQ28-F1
#
_cell.length_a   1.000
_cell.length_b   1.000
_cell.length_c   1.000
_cell.angle_alpha   90.00
_cell.angle_beta   90.00
_cell.angle_gamma   90.00
#
_symmetry.space_group_name_H-M   'P 1'
#
loop_
_entity.id
_entity.type
_entity.pdbx_description
1 polymer ?
#
loop_
_entity_poly.entity_id
_entity_poly.type
_entity_poly.pdbx_seq_one_letter_code
_entity_poly.pdbx_strand_id
1 'polypeptide(L)'
;MGDQLSLSLSSLRDADPAETIVLMMEVGDETTYVRHHKQKIAYILSAMRHHAAALAHAGWTVDYVRLDDPDNSGSFTGEIARAVQRHAPDRIAVTEAGEWRVVAMIDGWETIFGLPVEIRRDDRFLCDHAEFEAWAKDRNQLTMEFFYRV
;
A
#
# COMPACT_ATOMS: atom_id res chain seq x y z
N MET A 1 0.49 0.34 2.64
CA MET A 1 1.87 -0.21 2.72
C MET A 1 2.77 0.70 3.55
N GLY A 2 4.01 0.30 3.87
CA GLY A 2 4.90 1.04 4.79
C GLY A 2 5.43 2.38 4.27
N ASP A 3 5.27 2.63 2.97
CA ASP A 3 5.62 3.85 2.24
C ASP A 3 4.41 4.76 1.95
N GLN A 4 3.22 4.36 2.39
CA GLN A 4 1.94 5.03 2.12
C GLN A 4 1.32 5.68 3.37
N LEU A 5 2.16 6.15 4.30
CA LEU A 5 1.74 6.62 5.63
C LEU A 5 1.17 8.05 5.60
N SER A 6 0.06 8.25 4.88
CA SER A 6 -0.67 9.52 4.78
C SER A 6 -2.14 9.34 5.17
N LEU A 7 -2.68 10.27 5.96
CA LEU A 7 -4.10 10.24 6.35
C LEU A 7 -5.05 10.57 5.19
N SER A 8 -4.53 11.15 4.10
CA SER A 8 -5.29 11.50 2.89
C SER A 8 -5.00 10.56 1.72
N LEU A 9 -4.49 9.36 2.01
CA LEU A 9 -4.14 8.38 0.99
C LEU A 9 -5.37 8.00 0.15
N SER A 10 -5.18 7.76 -1.15
CA SER A 10 -6.29 7.53 -2.07
C SER A 10 -7.17 6.32 -1.70
N SER A 11 -6.63 5.27 -1.08
CA SER A 11 -7.41 4.12 -0.59
C SER A 11 -8.32 4.43 0.61
N LEU A 12 -8.06 5.52 1.34
CA LEU A 12 -8.91 5.98 2.45
C LEU A 12 -9.94 7.03 2.01
N ARG A 13 -9.75 7.61 0.82
CA ARG A 13 -10.63 8.64 0.29
C ARG A 13 -12.04 8.08 0.08
N ASP A 14 -13.05 8.84 0.47
CA ASP A 14 -14.48 8.49 0.32
C ASP A 14 -14.92 7.19 1.03
N ALA A 15 -14.06 6.60 1.88
CA ALA A 15 -14.40 5.46 2.71
C ALA A 15 -15.07 5.92 4.02
N ASP A 16 -16.12 5.21 4.45
CA ASP A 16 -16.77 5.47 5.75
C ASP A 16 -15.98 4.75 6.86
N PRO A 17 -15.41 5.47 7.85
CA PRO A 17 -14.69 4.86 8.97
C PRO A 17 -15.53 3.87 9.80
N ALA A 18 -16.86 3.99 9.78
CA ALA A 18 -17.77 3.09 10.51
C ALA A 18 -17.88 1.70 9.87
N GLU A 19 -17.65 1.59 8.56
CA GLU A 19 -17.77 0.35 7.79
C GLU A 19 -16.43 -0.12 7.20
N THR A 20 -15.34 0.58 7.51
CA THR A 20 -14.01 0.32 6.93
C THR A 20 -13.01 -0.08 8.00
N ILE A 21 -12.24 -1.14 7.70
CA ILE A 21 -11.10 -1.57 8.51
C ILE A 21 -9.83 -1.25 7.73
N VAL A 22 -8.95 -0.44 8.33
CA VAL A 22 -7.62 -0.17 7.79
C VAL A 22 -6.68 -1.26 8.25
N LEU A 23 -6.28 -2.12 7.31
CA LEU A 23 -5.32 -3.18 7.56
C LEU A 23 -3.88 -2.68 7.35
N MET A 24 -3.04 -2.83 8.36
CA MET A 24 -1.61 -2.55 8.31
C MET A 24 -0.85 -3.76 8.85
N MET A 25 0.30 -4.07 8.24
CA MET A 25 1.04 -5.30 8.55
C MET A 25 2.54 -5.10 8.37
N GLU A 26 3.32 -5.55 9.34
CA GLU A 26 4.78 -5.64 9.27
C GLU A 26 5.15 -7.05 8.81
N VAL A 27 5.55 -7.24 7.55
CA VAL A 27 5.76 -8.57 6.95
C VAL A 27 7.23 -8.85 6.68
N GLY A 28 7.66 -10.08 6.98
CA GLY A 28 9.05 -10.53 6.86
C GLY A 28 9.61 -10.42 5.44
N ASP A 29 8.81 -10.78 4.44
CA ASP A 29 9.20 -10.73 3.02
C ASP A 29 9.70 -9.34 2.61
N GLU A 30 9.03 -8.29 3.08
CA GLU A 30 9.40 -6.89 2.80
C GLU A 30 10.63 -6.41 3.58
N THR A 31 11.00 -7.11 4.66
CA THR A 31 12.21 -6.77 5.43
C THR A 31 13.46 -7.52 4.96
N THR A 32 13.29 -8.53 4.10
CA THR A 32 14.34 -9.47 3.74
C THR A 32 14.57 -9.65 2.24
N TYR A 33 13.67 -9.19 1.35
CA TYR A 33 13.83 -9.34 -0.11
C TYR A 33 15.11 -8.70 -0.64
N VAL A 34 15.59 -7.66 0.03
CA VAL A 34 16.97 -7.18 -0.07
C VAL A 34 17.53 -6.93 1.32
N ARG A 35 18.86 -6.83 1.41
CA ARG A 35 19.54 -6.53 2.67
C ARG A 35 19.39 -5.05 3.04
N HIS A 36 18.24 -4.69 3.62
CA HIS A 36 18.01 -3.34 4.10
C HIS A 36 18.94 -2.97 5.27
N HIS A 37 19.27 -1.68 5.34
CA HIS A 37 19.98 -1.15 6.49
C HIS A 37 19.08 -1.20 7.74
N LYS A 38 19.64 -1.56 8.90
CA LYS A 38 18.88 -1.73 10.15
C LYS A 38 18.07 -0.47 10.53
N GLN A 39 18.62 0.71 10.27
CA GLN A 39 17.91 1.98 10.52
C GLN A 39 16.73 2.19 9.58
N LYS A 40 16.79 1.73 8.32
CA LYS A 40 15.64 1.81 7.40
C LYS A 40 14.48 0.97 7.94
N ILE A 41 14.77 -0.26 8.36
CA ILE A 41 13.77 -1.16 8.94
C ILE A 41 13.17 -0.52 10.20
N ALA A 42 14.01 -0.11 11.15
CA ALA A 42 13.55 0.51 12.39
C ALA A 42 12.71 1.77 12.14
N TYR A 43 13.11 2.62 11.20
CA TYR A 43 12.38 3.82 10.81
C TYR A 43 11.00 3.49 10.25
N ILE A 44 10.92 2.59 9.26
CA ILE A 44 9.64 2.24 8.61
C ILE A 44 8.68 1.61 9.62
N LEU A 45 9.13 0.60 10.39
CA LEU A 45 8.28 -0.06 11.37
C LEU A 45 7.80 0.92 12.46
N SER A 46 8.68 1.80 12.93
CA SER A 46 8.29 2.85 13.89
C SER A 46 7.26 3.80 13.29
N ALA A 47 7.47 4.27 12.05
CA ALA A 47 6.55 5.16 11.36
C ALA A 47 5.18 4.51 11.15
N MET A 48 5.14 3.23 10.75
CA MET A 48 3.90 2.46 10.58
C MET A 48 3.10 2.38 11.88
N ARG A 49 3.75 2.06 13.01
CA ARG A 49 3.10 1.97 14.32
C ARG A 49 2.50 3.32 14.76
N HIS A 50 3.23 4.41 14.57
CA HIS A 50 2.73 5.74 14.90
C HIS A 50 1.60 6.19 13.96
N HIS A 51 1.69 5.83 12.68
CA HIS A 51 0.63 6.11 11.71
C HIS A 51 -0.66 5.35 12.01
N ALA A 52 -0.56 4.08 12.42
CA ALA A 52 -1.69 3.29 12.89
C ALA A 52 -2.39 3.94 14.08
N ALA A 53 -1.62 4.44 15.05
CA ALA A 53 -2.17 5.19 16.18
C ALA A 53 -2.84 6.52 15.72
N ALA A 54 -2.25 7.21 14.75
CA ALA A 54 -2.83 8.43 14.18
C ALA A 54 -4.15 8.17 13.44
N LEU A 55 -4.25 7.07 12.69
CA LEU A 55 -5.48 6.62 12.02
C LEU A 55 -6.57 6.30 13.05
N ALA A 56 -6.23 5.54 14.10
CA ALA A 56 -7.17 5.25 15.18
C ALA A 56 -7.66 6.53 15.88
N HIS A 57 -6.77 7.49 16.12
CA HIS A 57 -7.16 8.79 16.68
C HIS A 57 -8.07 9.61 15.76
N ALA A 58 -7.91 9.45 14.45
CA ALA A 58 -8.77 10.06 13.43
C ALA A 58 -10.12 9.32 13.24
N GLY A 59 -10.39 8.27 14.01
CA GLY A 59 -11.67 7.56 14.02
C GLY A 59 -11.72 6.29 13.16
N TRP A 60 -10.61 5.86 12.58
CA TRP A 60 -10.54 4.62 11.81
C TRP A 60 -10.45 3.39 12.72
N THR A 61 -11.12 2.31 12.31
CA THR A 61 -10.82 0.98 12.85
C THR A 61 -9.53 0.47 12.20
N VAL A 62 -8.50 0.19 12.99
CA VAL A 62 -7.19 -0.27 12.49
C VAL A 62 -6.91 -1.69 12.95
N ASP A 63 -6.73 -2.60 11.99
CA ASP A 63 -6.19 -3.95 12.22
C ASP A 63 -4.69 -3.90 11.94
N TYR A 64 -3.87 -4.00 12.99
CA TYR A 64 -2.41 -3.87 12.89
C TYR A 64 -1.71 -5.17 13.27
N VAL A 65 -1.02 -5.78 12.32
CA VAL A 65 -0.24 -7.00 12.51
C VAL A 65 1.24 -6.65 12.66
N ARG A 66 1.83 -7.01 13.80
CA ARG A 66 3.24 -6.71 14.10
C ARG A 66 4.18 -7.78 13.56
N LEU A 67 5.44 -7.43 13.36
CA LEU A 67 6.46 -8.34 12.83
C LEU A 67 6.73 -9.52 13.77
N ASP A 68 6.55 -9.29 15.08
CA ASP A 68 6.73 -10.25 16.16
C ASP A 68 5.44 -10.98 16.57
N ASP A 69 4.34 -10.75 15.84
CA ASP A 69 3.08 -11.48 16.06
C ASP A 69 3.28 -12.97 15.69
N PRO A 70 2.98 -13.91 16.60
CA PRO A 70 3.23 -15.33 16.38
C PRO A 70 2.46 -15.92 15.21
N ASP A 71 1.33 -15.32 14.83
CA ASP A 71 0.50 -15.80 13.73
C ASP A 71 0.78 -15.07 12.41
N ASN A 72 1.73 -14.13 12.38
CA ASN A 72 2.11 -13.39 11.18
C ASN A 72 2.53 -14.34 10.05
N SER A 73 1.85 -14.25 8.91
CA SER A 73 2.09 -15.11 7.75
C SER A 73 3.38 -14.78 7.00
N GLY A 74 3.99 -13.63 7.30
CA GLY A 74 5.24 -13.17 6.71
C GLY A 74 5.12 -12.44 5.37
N SER A 75 3.92 -12.34 4.78
CA SER A 75 3.68 -11.81 3.44
C SER A 75 2.37 -11.01 3.35
N PHE A 76 2.30 -10.07 2.40
CA PHE A 76 1.08 -9.28 2.19
C PHE A 76 -0.14 -10.14 1.85
N THR A 77 0.00 -11.06 0.88
CA THR A 77 -1.09 -11.94 0.47
C THR A 77 -1.57 -12.82 1.63
N GLY A 78 -0.66 -13.33 2.47
CA GLY A 78 -1.06 -14.14 3.61
C GLY A 78 -1.80 -13.35 4.68
N GLU A 79 -1.36 -12.12 4.98
CA GLU A 79 -2.03 -11.27 5.96
C GLU A 79 -3.39 -10.77 5.48
N ILE A 80 -3.54 -10.51 4.18
CA ILE A 80 -4.86 -10.23 3.59
C ILE A 80 -5.75 -11.46 3.66
N ALA A 81 -5.24 -12.67 3.37
CA ALA A 81 -6.02 -13.89 3.52
C ALA A 81 -6.56 -14.05 4.95
N ARG A 82 -5.70 -13.81 5.95
CA ARG A 82 -6.09 -13.85 7.36
C ARG A 82 -7.11 -12.76 7.70
N ALA A 83 -6.94 -11.54 7.19
CA ALA A 83 -7.88 -10.45 7.41
C ALA A 83 -9.25 -10.72 6.76
N VAL A 84 -9.28 -11.26 5.54
CA VAL A 84 -10.51 -11.66 4.86
C VAL A 84 -11.28 -12.70 5.67
N GLN A 85 -10.58 -13.67 6.28
CA GLN A 85 -11.22 -14.65 7.16
C GLN A 85 -11.77 -14.03 8.46
N ARG A 86 -11.06 -13.06 9.05
CA ARG A 86 -11.49 -12.39 10.30
C ARG A 86 -12.68 -11.47 10.10
N HIS A 87 -12.69 -10.73 8.99
CA HIS A 87 -13.60 -9.59 8.81
C HIS A 87 -14.64 -9.79 7.72
N ALA A 88 -14.46 -10.77 6.84
CA ALA A 88 -15.35 -11.05 5.70
C ALA A 88 -15.74 -9.78 4.92
N PRO A 89 -14.78 -8.99 4.42
CA PRO A 89 -15.06 -7.76 3.69
C PRO A 89 -15.74 -8.06 2.35
N ASP A 90 -16.51 -7.09 1.85
CA ASP A 90 -17.13 -7.14 0.52
C ASP A 90 -16.14 -6.77 -0.60
N ARG A 91 -15.09 -5.99 -0.30
CA ARG A 91 -14.03 -5.58 -1.24
C ARG A 91 -12.71 -5.25 -0.52
N ILE A 92 -11.62 -5.25 -1.27
CA ILE A 92 -10.33 -4.68 -0.86
C ILE A 92 -10.09 -3.40 -1.64
N ALA A 93 -9.68 -2.32 -0.96
CA ALA A 93 -9.21 -1.09 -1.60
C ALA A 93 -7.74 -0.83 -1.24
N VAL A 94 -6.92 -0.55 -2.24
CA VAL A 94 -5.47 -0.34 -2.09
C VAL A 94 -4.99 0.77 -3.01
N THR A 95 -4.08 1.62 -2.54
CA THR A 95 -3.36 2.56 -3.40
C THR A 95 -2.25 1.81 -4.13
N GLU A 96 -2.07 2.07 -5.42
CA GLU A 96 -1.09 1.41 -6.28
C GLU A 96 0.32 1.36 -5.64
N ALA A 97 1.04 0.26 -5.91
CA ALA A 97 2.33 0.01 -5.30
C ALA A 97 3.48 0.63 -6.09
N GLY A 98 4.50 1.11 -5.40
CA GLY A 98 5.70 1.69 -6.02
C GLY A 98 6.71 0.67 -6.57
N GLU A 99 6.49 -0.63 -6.39
CA GLU A 99 7.38 -1.70 -6.89
C GLU A 99 6.61 -2.70 -7.76
N TRP A 100 7.14 -3.00 -8.95
CA TRP A 100 6.55 -3.96 -9.91
C TRP A 100 6.26 -5.34 -9.30
N ARG A 101 7.12 -5.81 -8.38
CA ARG A 101 6.92 -7.08 -7.66
C ARG A 101 5.62 -7.07 -6.84
N VAL A 102 5.33 -5.94 -6.20
CA VAL A 102 4.15 -5.77 -5.37
C VAL A 102 2.92 -5.54 -6.26
N VAL A 103 3.04 -4.78 -7.35
CA VAL A 103 1.97 -4.63 -8.35
C VAL A 103 1.50 -6.00 -8.86
N ALA A 104 2.42 -6.83 -9.35
CA ALA A 104 2.10 -8.16 -9.86
C ALA A 104 1.43 -9.08 -8.81
N MET A 105 1.75 -8.88 -7.53
CA MET A 105 1.11 -9.60 -6.42
C MET A 105 -0.33 -9.09 -6.19
N ILE A 106 -0.55 -7.77 -6.21
CA ILE A 106 -1.88 -7.16 -6.05
C ILE A 106 -2.80 -7.56 -7.20
N ASP A 107 -2.30 -7.60 -8.43
CA ASP A 107 -3.07 -8.00 -9.62
C ASP A 107 -3.67 -9.42 -9.49
N GLY A 108 -3.05 -10.28 -8.68
CA GLY A 108 -3.55 -11.64 -8.41
C GLY A 108 -4.62 -11.71 -7.33
N TRP A 109 -4.79 -10.69 -6.49
CA TRP A 109 -5.62 -10.76 -5.28
C TRP A 109 -7.10 -11.01 -5.55
N GLU A 110 -7.68 -10.40 -6.59
CA GLU A 110 -9.08 -10.62 -6.92
C GLU A 110 -9.36 -12.10 -7.23
N THR A 111 -8.45 -12.76 -7.94
CA THR A 111 -8.55 -14.20 -8.22
C THR A 111 -8.31 -15.05 -6.97
N ILE A 112 -7.33 -14.68 -6.14
CA ILE A 112 -6.96 -15.45 -4.93
C ILE A 112 -8.06 -15.41 -3.87
N PHE A 113 -8.68 -14.24 -3.68
CA PHE A 113 -9.66 -14.04 -2.62
C PHE A 113 -11.11 -14.15 -3.09
N GLY A 114 -11.35 -14.11 -4.40
CA GLY A 114 -12.71 -14.19 -4.96
C GLY A 114 -13.58 -13.00 -4.61
N LEU A 115 -12.97 -11.84 -4.37
CA LEU A 115 -13.65 -10.59 -4.02
C LEU A 115 -13.01 -9.40 -4.74
N PRO A 116 -13.80 -8.35 -5.06
CA PRO A 116 -13.31 -7.19 -5.81
C PRO A 116 -12.09 -6.54 -5.15
N VAL A 117 -11.08 -6.23 -5.95
CA VAL A 117 -9.90 -5.48 -5.53
C VAL A 117 -9.85 -4.16 -6.30
N GLU A 118 -10.09 -3.07 -5.60
CA GLU A 118 -10.01 -1.71 -6.15
C GLU A 118 -8.57 -1.18 -5.97
N ILE A 119 -7.83 -1.10 -7.07
CA ILE A 119 -6.51 -0.46 -7.12
C ILE A 119 -6.70 1.01 -7.49
N ARG A 120 -6.39 1.91 -6.56
CA ARG A 120 -6.50 3.36 -6.76
C ARG A 120 -5.15 3.97 -7.07
N ARG A 121 -5.13 4.91 -8.01
CA ARG A 121 -3.95 5.72 -8.32
C ARG A 121 -3.38 6.39 -7.07
N ASP A 122 -2.07 6.52 -7.01
CA ASP A 122 -1.37 7.31 -6.02
C ASP A 122 -1.34 8.80 -6.43
N ASP A 123 -2.25 9.58 -5.87
CA ASP A 123 -2.38 11.02 -6.13
C ASP A 123 -1.35 11.88 -5.39
N ARG A 124 -0.35 11.27 -4.73
CA ARG A 124 0.82 11.98 -4.19
C ARG A 124 1.80 12.38 -5.29
N PHE A 125 1.73 11.74 -6.46
CA PHE A 125 2.50 12.12 -7.64
C PHE A 125 1.75 13.16 -8.46
N LEU A 126 2.48 14.17 -8.96
CA LEU A 126 1.92 15.24 -9.78
C LEU A 126 1.51 14.79 -11.18
N CYS A 127 2.10 13.70 -11.65
CA CYS A 127 1.94 13.16 -12.99
C CYS A 127 1.64 11.68 -12.86
N ASP A 128 0.52 11.24 -13.43
CA ASP A 128 0.18 9.83 -13.44
C ASP A 128 0.85 9.04 -14.56
N HIS A 129 0.64 7.72 -14.55
CA HIS A 129 1.21 6.83 -15.56
C HIS A 129 0.77 7.20 -16.98
N ALA A 130 -0.49 7.56 -17.19
CA ALA A 130 -1.03 7.89 -18.51
C ALA A 130 -0.53 9.25 -19.01
N GLU A 131 -0.46 10.25 -18.14
CA GLU A 131 0.12 11.56 -18.40
C GLU A 131 1.61 11.44 -18.73
N PHE A 132 2.36 10.63 -17.97
CA PHE A 132 3.77 10.39 -18.23
C PHE A 132 3.99 9.64 -19.55
N GLU A 133 3.17 8.62 -19.82
CA GLU A 133 3.21 7.88 -21.08
C GLU A 133 2.91 8.79 -22.28
N ALA A 134 1.88 9.64 -22.16
CA ALA A 134 1.53 10.62 -23.18
C ALA A 134 2.66 11.65 -23.41
N TRP A 135 3.30 12.12 -22.34
CA TRP A 135 4.47 13.00 -22.44
C TRP A 135 5.65 12.32 -23.13
N ALA A 136 5.90 11.04 -22.85
CA ALA A 136 7.05 10.29 -23.37
C ALA A 136 6.89 9.79 -24.81
N LYS A 137 5.67 9.43 -25.25
CA LYS A 137 5.34 8.65 -26.45
C LYS A 137 6.12 9.00 -27.72
N ASP A 138 6.22 10.28 -28.05
CA ASP A 138 6.80 10.75 -29.33
C ASP A 138 8.22 11.33 -29.18
N ARG A 139 8.89 11.08 -28.05
CA ARG A 139 10.21 11.63 -27.75
C ARG A 139 11.31 10.58 -27.93
N ASN A 140 12.29 10.89 -28.77
CA ASN A 140 13.47 10.03 -28.98
C ASN A 140 14.46 10.09 -27.81
N GLN A 141 14.36 11.09 -26.93
CA GLN A 141 15.18 11.24 -25.75
C GLN A 141 14.34 11.81 -24.60
N LEU A 142 14.44 11.19 -23.43
CA LEU A 142 13.79 11.65 -22.22
C LEU A 142 14.79 12.43 -21.37
N THR A 143 14.52 13.72 -21.14
CA THR A 143 15.37 14.61 -20.32
C THR A 143 14.53 15.24 -19.23
N MET A 144 15.02 15.17 -17.98
CA MET A 144 14.29 15.66 -16.81
C MET A 144 13.91 17.15 -16.96
N GLU A 145 14.77 17.98 -17.56
CA GLU A 145 14.45 19.39 -17.83
C GLU A 145 13.14 19.57 -18.60
N PHE A 146 12.89 18.77 -19.64
CA PHE A 146 11.67 18.87 -20.44
C PHE A 146 10.44 18.32 -19.73
N PHE A 147 10.62 17.41 -18.77
CA PHE A 147 9.53 16.96 -17.92
C PHE A 147 9.18 18.01 -16.87
N TYR A 148 10.19 18.62 -16.24
CA TYR A 148 10.04 19.62 -15.19
C TYR A 148 9.30 20.90 -15.61
N ARG A 149 9.31 21.22 -16.90
CA ARG A 149 8.66 22.43 -17.45
C ARG A 149 7.17 22.24 -17.77
N VAL A 150 6.66 21.01 -17.67
CA VAL A 150 5.24 20.66 -17.92
C VAL A 150 4.47 20.81 -16.61
#